data_AF-A0A3M0YFQ1-F1
#
_entry.id   AF-A0A3M0YFQ1-F1
#
_cell.length_a   1.000
_cell.length_b   1.000
_cell.length_c   1.000
_cell.angle_alpha   90.00
_cell.angle_beta   90.00
_cell.angle_gamma   90.00
#
_symmetry.space_group_name_H-M   'P 1'
#
loop_
_entity.id
_entity.type
_entity.pdbx_description
1 polymer ?
#
loop_
_entity_poly.entity_id
_entity_poly.type
_entity_poly.pdbx_seq_one_letter_code
_entity_poly.pdbx_strand_id
1 'polypeptide(L)'
;MDRLWPEVQAGGGEAMRLRGAALLAFCLGSLVPPVHAACEGVCAAWLEQAEGDGQSALAERIRLYRKVLKEDPRNYRARRGLAEITIQGALAIERAQALEREGEVRAWSRRIAAKLGDTAWRVGFMARKGDARAETAMGVLHRMGLLVERDPVKACRHYRRASALGEPSGLYRYALCMAKEDREEAIRLVEKAAAAGHAAAQHLLGETYLHGPQRDPEKASAWIRRAARAGRPSAKSLLAWLYDTGTGVPEDKGRAFRLYLEAAREGNLSACNNLGEMYETGSAGIRDLSKAARWYRRGAEGGLAQAQFNLGRLYADGKGVTRNDALARRWFEQAAQQGLEPAREALKWLSSQDEQSHR
;
A
#
# COMPACT_ATOMS: atom_id res chain seq x y z
N MET A 1 -1.34 5.86 -5.48
CA MET A 1 -0.34 6.16 -6.54
C MET A 1 -0.97 6.10 -7.93
N ASP A 2 -1.82 5.12 -8.23
CA ASP A 2 -2.49 5.02 -9.55
C ASP A 2 -3.50 6.14 -9.86
N ARG A 3 -4.06 6.83 -8.84
CA ARG A 3 -4.87 8.05 -9.03
C ARG A 3 -4.05 9.32 -9.31
N LEU A 4 -2.82 9.41 -8.77
CA LEU A 4 -2.01 10.64 -8.84
C LEU A 4 -1.10 10.67 -10.09
N TRP A 5 -0.75 9.51 -10.63
CA TRP A 5 0.23 9.41 -11.71
C TRP A 5 -0.26 9.89 -13.10
N PRO A 6 -1.54 9.72 -13.49
CA PRO A 6 -2.06 10.31 -14.72
C PRO A 6 -2.12 11.85 -14.65
N GLU A 7 -2.45 12.43 -13.49
CA GLU A 7 -2.42 13.88 -13.26
C GLU A 7 -0.98 14.44 -13.28
N VAL A 8 0.01 13.66 -12.85
CA VAL A 8 1.44 13.98 -12.95
C VAL A 8 1.93 14.02 -14.41
N GLN A 9 1.30 13.29 -15.34
CA GLN A 9 1.65 13.32 -16.77
C GLN A 9 0.92 14.41 -17.57
N ALA A 10 -0.27 14.86 -17.13
CA ALA A 10 -1.17 15.66 -17.95
C ALA A 10 -0.95 17.19 -17.92
N GLY A 11 0.01 17.74 -17.16
CA GLY A 11 0.38 19.17 -17.32
C GLY A 11 0.78 19.96 -16.08
N GLY A 12 1.63 19.42 -15.19
CA GLY A 12 2.09 20.14 -14.00
C GLY A 12 3.52 20.65 -14.09
N GLY A 13 3.75 21.94 -13.81
CA GLY A 13 5.07 22.56 -13.72
C GLY A 13 5.99 21.96 -12.64
N GLU A 14 7.20 22.53 -12.51
CA GLU A 14 8.33 22.06 -11.69
C GLU A 14 7.97 21.65 -10.24
N ALA A 15 7.02 22.35 -9.61
CA ALA A 15 6.52 22.06 -8.26
C ALA A 15 5.85 20.68 -8.10
N MET A 16 5.25 20.17 -9.19
CA MET A 16 4.53 18.89 -9.18
C MET A 16 5.48 17.69 -9.34
N ARG A 17 6.58 17.88 -10.08
CA ARG A 17 7.69 16.91 -10.16
C ARG A 17 8.41 16.74 -8.82
N LEU A 18 8.48 17.81 -8.02
CA LEU A 18 9.06 17.79 -6.69
C LEU A 18 8.21 17.01 -5.69
N ARG A 19 6.87 17.15 -5.73
CA ARG A 19 5.95 16.31 -4.92
C ARG A 19 6.11 14.82 -5.25
N GLY A 20 6.25 14.47 -6.53
CA GLY A 20 6.54 13.10 -6.98
C GLY A 20 7.91 12.58 -6.50
N ALA A 21 8.96 13.39 -6.58
CA ALA A 21 10.31 13.06 -6.11
C ALA A 21 10.39 12.90 -4.57
N ALA A 22 9.51 13.57 -3.85
CA ALA A 22 9.49 13.61 -2.40
C ALA A 22 8.67 12.45 -1.80
N LEU A 23 7.56 12.06 -2.45
CA LEU A 23 6.90 10.76 -2.26
C LEU A 23 7.85 9.59 -2.56
N LEU A 24 8.76 9.77 -3.53
CA LEU A 24 9.78 8.80 -3.90
C LEU A 24 10.74 8.44 -2.78
N ALA A 25 11.24 9.47 -2.12
CA ALA A 25 12.18 9.34 -1.03
C ALA A 25 11.56 8.65 0.18
N PHE A 26 10.29 8.96 0.42
CA PHE A 26 9.48 8.31 1.42
C PHE A 26 9.29 6.81 1.12
N CYS A 27 8.96 6.43 -0.13
CA CYS A 27 8.82 5.03 -0.55
C CYS A 27 10.14 4.23 -0.54
N LEU A 28 11.29 4.87 -0.77
CA LEU A 28 12.60 4.23 -0.70
C LEU A 28 13.06 3.99 0.75
N GLY A 29 12.60 4.80 1.72
CA GLY A 29 12.86 4.60 3.15
C GLY A 29 12.19 3.35 3.74
N SER A 30 11.10 2.90 3.12
CA SER A 30 10.34 1.70 3.50
C SER A 30 11.08 0.39 3.27
N LEU A 31 12.27 0.41 2.63
CA LEU A 31 13.11 -0.76 2.34
C LEU A 31 14.01 -1.20 3.54
N VAL A 32 13.85 -0.59 4.71
CA VAL A 32 14.60 -0.92 5.95
C VAL A 32 13.63 -1.45 7.04
N PRO A 33 13.73 -2.72 7.47
CA PRO A 33 12.72 -3.35 8.34
C PRO A 33 12.45 -2.69 9.71
N PRO A 34 13.44 -2.27 10.52
CA PRO A 34 13.14 -1.60 11.81
C PRO A 34 12.52 -0.21 11.63
N VAL A 35 12.59 0.35 10.42
CA VAL A 35 12.05 1.67 10.07
C VAL A 35 10.58 1.58 9.62
N HIS A 36 10.18 0.45 9.04
CA HIS A 36 8.82 0.22 8.54
C HIS A 36 7.77 0.34 9.67
N ALA A 37 8.01 -0.28 10.82
CA ALA A 37 7.10 -0.28 11.96
C ALA A 37 6.92 1.11 12.61
N ALA A 38 7.98 1.93 12.65
CA ALA A 38 7.92 3.30 13.18
C ALA A 38 7.31 4.30 12.17
N CYS A 39 7.47 4.06 10.87
CA CYS A 39 6.89 4.90 9.83
C CYS A 39 5.39 4.68 9.64
N GLU A 40 4.87 3.44 9.75
CA GLU A 40 3.44 3.15 9.58
C GLU A 40 2.58 3.78 10.71
N GLY A 41 2.96 3.64 11.99
CA GLY A 41 2.20 4.19 13.11
C GLY A 41 2.14 5.73 13.14
N VAL A 42 3.22 6.39 12.72
CA VAL A 42 3.30 7.86 12.69
C VAL A 42 2.69 8.46 11.41
N CYS A 43 2.59 7.68 10.32
CA CYS A 43 1.88 8.12 9.10
C CYS A 43 0.35 8.05 9.24
N ALA A 44 -0.17 7.13 10.04
CA ALA A 44 -1.58 7.16 10.44
C ALA A 44 -1.90 8.41 11.28
N ALA A 45 -1.02 8.80 12.20
CA ALA A 45 -1.16 10.02 13.00
C ALA A 45 -1.03 11.32 12.17
N TRP A 46 -0.16 11.34 11.15
CA TRP A 46 0.02 12.52 10.27
C TRP A 46 -1.19 12.78 9.36
N LEU A 47 -1.91 11.73 8.97
CA LEU A 47 -3.17 11.85 8.21
C LEU A 47 -4.36 12.25 9.11
N GLU A 48 -4.31 11.99 10.42
CA GLU A 48 -5.36 12.38 11.38
C GLU A 48 -5.11 13.73 12.09
N GLN A 49 -3.88 14.26 12.14
CA GLN A 49 -3.52 15.49 12.88
C GLN A 49 -2.98 16.63 11.99
N ALA A 50 -3.52 16.81 10.79
CA ALA A 50 -3.14 17.90 9.89
C ALA A 50 -3.55 19.33 10.36
N GLU A 51 -3.66 19.55 11.67
CA GLU A 51 -3.86 20.87 12.32
C GLU A 51 -2.83 21.14 13.45
N GLY A 52 -1.65 20.51 13.43
CA GLY A 52 -0.58 20.72 14.42
C GLY A 52 0.84 20.83 13.85
N ASP A 53 1.75 21.39 14.65
CA ASP A 53 3.11 21.85 14.27
C ASP A 53 4.05 20.73 13.78
N GLY A 54 4.03 20.50 12.45
CA GLY A 54 4.70 19.41 11.74
C GLY A 54 6.22 19.34 11.86
N GLN A 55 6.87 20.43 12.29
CA GLN A 55 8.34 20.50 12.42
C GLN A 55 8.87 19.59 13.56
N SER A 56 8.08 19.40 14.61
CA SER A 56 8.45 18.61 15.79
C SER A 56 8.55 17.11 15.48
N ALA A 57 7.58 16.57 14.73
CA ALA A 57 7.49 15.15 14.36
C ALA A 57 8.57 14.73 13.35
N LEU A 58 8.95 15.61 12.42
CA LEU A 58 10.05 15.35 11.48
C LEU A 58 11.41 15.35 12.17
N ALA A 59 11.64 16.28 13.10
CA ALA A 59 12.88 16.36 13.88
C ALA A 59 13.11 15.11 14.73
N GLU A 60 12.05 14.57 15.34
CA GLU A 60 12.10 13.33 16.12
C GLU A 60 12.36 12.09 15.25
N ARG A 61 11.77 12.03 14.05
CA ARG A 61 12.11 11.02 13.03
C ARG A 61 13.57 11.08 12.62
N ILE A 62 14.11 12.26 12.28
CA ILE A 62 15.53 12.41 11.91
C ILE A 62 16.45 11.95 13.05
N ARG A 63 16.07 12.21 14.31
CA ARG A 63 16.82 11.78 15.50
C ARG A 63 16.85 10.25 15.65
N LEU A 64 15.70 9.58 15.51
CA LEU A 64 15.59 8.11 15.56
C LEU A 64 16.34 7.44 14.40
N TYR A 65 16.23 7.98 13.18
CA TYR A 65 17.00 7.49 12.02
C TYR A 65 18.51 7.55 12.24
N ARG A 66 19.02 8.66 12.78
CA ARG A 66 20.45 8.82 13.11
C ARG A 66 20.91 7.86 14.21
N LYS A 67 20.03 7.49 15.15
CA LYS A 67 20.32 6.52 16.20
C LYS A 67 20.45 5.10 15.63
N VAL A 68 19.49 4.66 14.82
CA VAL A 68 19.49 3.32 14.17
C VAL A 68 20.68 3.13 13.24
N LEU A 69 21.14 4.18 12.56
CA LEU A 69 22.34 4.13 11.71
C LEU A 69 23.65 3.92 12.49
N LYS A 70 23.69 4.28 13.78
CA LYS A 70 24.88 4.12 14.63
C LYS A 70 25.02 2.72 15.24
N GLU A 71 23.94 1.97 15.32
CA GLU A 71 23.87 0.71 16.10
C GLU A 71 24.27 -0.56 15.29
N ASP A 72 24.39 -0.50 13.95
CA ASP A 72 24.81 -1.64 13.11
C ASP A 72 25.90 -1.25 12.08
N PRO A 73 27.19 -1.53 12.39
CA PRO A 73 28.33 -1.10 11.57
C PRO A 73 28.45 -1.78 10.20
N ARG A 74 27.87 -2.98 10.02
CA ARG A 74 28.16 -3.84 8.85
C ARG A 74 27.46 -3.39 7.56
N ASN A 75 26.53 -2.44 7.64
CA ASN A 75 25.71 -1.98 6.51
C ASN A 75 25.58 -0.44 6.44
N TYR A 76 26.50 0.26 7.10
CA TYR A 76 26.43 1.71 7.36
C TYR A 76 26.30 2.56 6.09
N ARG A 77 27.07 2.27 5.03
CA ARG A 77 27.10 3.10 3.81
C ARG A 77 25.84 3.00 2.96
N ALA A 78 25.30 1.78 2.76
CA ALA A 78 24.07 1.58 1.99
C ALA A 78 22.84 2.13 2.74
N ARG A 79 22.76 1.90 4.05
CA ARG A 79 21.67 2.45 4.88
C ARG A 79 21.76 3.96 5.02
N ARG A 80 22.97 4.53 5.11
CA ARG A 80 23.17 5.98 5.07
C ARG A 80 22.72 6.57 3.75
N GLY A 81 23.05 5.94 2.61
CA GLY A 81 22.59 6.38 1.29
C GLY A 81 21.07 6.38 1.16
N LEU A 82 20.39 5.29 1.55
CA LEU A 82 18.93 5.24 1.55
C LEU A 82 18.28 6.19 2.57
N ALA A 83 18.86 6.33 3.76
CA ALA A 83 18.38 7.30 4.76
C ALA A 83 18.58 8.75 4.29
N GLU A 84 19.68 9.04 3.59
CA GLU A 84 19.90 10.34 2.96
C GLU A 84 18.85 10.59 1.87
N ILE A 85 18.49 9.59 1.04
CA ILE A 85 17.38 9.70 0.08
C ILE A 85 16.08 10.08 0.82
N THR A 86 15.71 9.32 1.85
CA THR A 86 14.46 9.51 2.59
C THR A 86 14.38 10.83 3.32
N ILE A 87 15.47 11.23 4.01
CA ILE A 87 15.54 12.50 4.73
C ILE A 87 15.55 13.66 3.74
N GLN A 88 16.31 13.59 2.65
CA GLN A 88 16.36 14.68 1.68
C GLN A 88 15.04 14.86 0.93
N GLY A 89 14.32 13.77 0.63
CA GLY A 89 13.00 13.94 0.01
C GLY A 89 11.89 14.26 1.01
N ALA A 90 11.97 13.86 2.28
CA ALA A 90 11.05 14.37 3.31
C ALA A 90 11.24 15.89 3.52
N LEU A 91 12.49 16.37 3.60
CA LEU A 91 12.82 17.79 3.60
C LEU A 91 12.40 18.50 2.30
N ALA A 92 12.34 17.76 1.18
CA ALA A 92 11.81 18.27 -0.07
C ALA A 92 10.28 18.49 0.01
N ILE A 93 9.51 17.61 0.66
CA ILE A 93 8.07 17.80 0.87
C ILE A 93 7.82 19.07 1.68
N GLU A 94 8.43 19.19 2.86
CA GLU A 94 8.21 20.33 3.78
C GLU A 94 8.57 21.66 3.11
N ARG A 95 9.72 21.72 2.43
CA ARG A 95 10.16 22.96 1.77
C ARG A 95 9.35 23.27 0.52
N ALA A 96 8.87 22.27 -0.23
CA ALA A 96 7.94 22.52 -1.34
C ALA A 96 6.61 23.10 -0.86
N GLN A 97 6.12 22.69 0.32
CA GLN A 97 4.93 23.26 0.96
C GLN A 97 5.19 24.69 1.47
N ALA A 98 6.39 24.99 1.95
CA ALA A 98 6.79 26.34 2.35
C ALA A 98 7.04 27.30 1.17
N LEU A 99 7.55 26.78 0.04
CA LEU A 99 7.98 27.55 -1.15
C LEU A 99 6.87 27.80 -2.18
N GLU A 100 5.64 27.33 -1.95
CA GLU A 100 4.47 27.65 -2.79
C GLU A 100 4.12 29.16 -2.79
N ARG A 101 4.78 29.96 -1.95
CA ARG A 101 4.56 31.42 -1.83
C ARG A 101 5.61 32.30 -2.50
N GLU A 102 6.76 31.78 -2.93
CA GLU A 102 7.87 32.61 -3.41
C GLU A 102 8.58 31.98 -4.62
N GLY A 103 8.93 32.80 -5.63
CA GLY A 103 9.49 32.37 -6.93
C GLY A 103 10.85 31.64 -6.91
N GLU A 104 11.32 31.16 -5.75
CA GLU A 104 12.58 30.43 -5.52
C GLU A 104 12.54 28.94 -5.94
N VAL A 105 11.37 28.44 -6.35
CA VAL A 105 11.14 27.03 -6.68
C VAL A 105 12.15 26.48 -7.71
N ARG A 106 12.59 27.27 -8.69
CA ARG A 106 13.50 26.79 -9.77
C ARG A 106 14.95 26.57 -9.35
N ALA A 107 15.49 27.42 -8.48
CA ALA A 107 16.86 27.25 -7.98
C ALA A 107 16.94 26.08 -6.98
N TRP A 108 15.90 25.95 -6.16
CA TRP A 108 15.73 24.85 -5.21
C TRP A 108 15.52 23.51 -5.92
N SER A 109 14.69 23.47 -6.97
CA SER A 109 14.47 22.29 -7.82
C SER A 109 15.76 21.76 -8.41
N ARG A 110 16.61 22.65 -8.97
CA ARG A 110 17.91 22.28 -9.53
C ARG A 110 18.86 21.69 -8.49
N ARG A 111 18.89 22.24 -7.27
CA ARG A 111 19.73 21.71 -6.18
C ARG A 111 19.28 20.33 -5.71
N ILE A 112 17.97 20.08 -5.65
CA ILE A 112 17.43 18.76 -5.30
C ILE A 112 17.70 17.75 -6.41
N ALA A 113 17.47 18.13 -7.67
CA ALA A 113 17.76 17.27 -8.82
C ALA A 113 19.25 16.86 -8.85
N ALA A 114 20.17 17.79 -8.58
CA ALA A 114 21.60 17.50 -8.50
C ALA A 114 21.93 16.50 -7.37
N LYS A 115 21.36 16.67 -6.17
CA LYS A 115 21.56 15.75 -5.04
C LYS A 115 20.96 14.37 -5.29
N LEU A 116 19.76 14.30 -5.87
CA LEU A 116 19.11 13.04 -6.22
C LEU A 116 19.90 12.31 -7.33
N GLY A 117 20.45 13.05 -8.29
CA GLY A 117 21.36 12.52 -9.32
C GLY A 117 22.65 11.91 -8.75
N ASP A 118 23.33 12.62 -7.84
CA ASP A 118 24.52 12.07 -7.12
C ASP A 118 24.15 10.79 -6.37
N THR A 119 22.95 10.75 -5.79
CA THR A 119 22.51 9.59 -5.03
C THR A 119 22.22 8.37 -5.91
N ALA A 120 21.54 8.54 -7.04
CA ALA A 120 21.34 7.48 -8.01
C ALA A 120 22.67 6.95 -8.55
N TRP A 121 23.64 7.84 -8.78
CA TRP A 121 24.98 7.46 -9.20
C TRP A 121 25.70 6.61 -8.14
N ARG A 122 25.64 7.00 -6.85
CA ARG A 122 26.22 6.23 -5.74
C ARG A 122 25.59 4.85 -5.60
N VAL A 123 24.26 4.75 -5.68
CA VAL A 123 23.55 3.47 -5.66
C VAL A 123 24.00 2.60 -6.84
N GLY A 124 24.10 3.17 -8.04
CA GLY A 124 24.62 2.47 -9.22
C GLY A 124 26.07 2.02 -9.08
N PHE A 125 26.92 2.83 -8.44
CA PHE A 125 28.31 2.46 -8.14
C PHE A 125 28.38 1.27 -7.18
N MET A 126 27.58 1.27 -6.12
CA MET A 126 27.50 0.16 -5.17
C MET A 126 26.96 -1.13 -5.82
N ALA A 127 25.95 -1.01 -6.68
CA ALA A 127 25.44 -2.14 -7.46
C ALA A 127 26.55 -2.75 -8.33
N ARG A 128 27.34 -1.93 -9.04
CA ARG A 128 28.51 -2.39 -9.81
C ARG A 128 29.59 -3.06 -8.96
N LYS A 129 29.64 -2.76 -7.65
CA LYS A 129 30.54 -3.42 -6.69
C LYS A 129 29.95 -4.70 -6.08
N GLY A 130 28.76 -5.12 -6.49
CA GLY A 130 28.12 -6.36 -6.05
C GLY A 130 27.27 -6.23 -4.79
N ASP A 131 26.87 -5.02 -4.39
CA ASP A 131 25.94 -4.84 -3.28
C ASP A 131 24.52 -5.26 -3.69
N ALA A 132 24.01 -6.32 -3.05
CA ALA A 132 22.73 -6.92 -3.41
C ALA A 132 21.52 -5.98 -3.18
N ARG A 133 21.57 -5.12 -2.16
CA ARG A 133 20.50 -4.16 -1.89
C ARG A 133 20.54 -3.01 -2.87
N ALA A 134 21.74 -2.58 -3.26
CA ALA A 134 21.93 -1.56 -4.29
C ALA A 134 21.45 -2.06 -5.66
N GLU A 135 21.71 -3.34 -6.00
CA GLU A 135 21.14 -4.00 -7.18
C GLU A 135 19.60 -3.96 -7.14
N THR A 136 18.97 -4.36 -6.02
CA THR A 136 17.50 -4.24 -5.88
C THR A 136 17.01 -2.80 -6.02
N ALA A 137 17.71 -1.83 -5.42
CA ALA A 137 17.34 -0.41 -5.50
C ALA A 137 17.43 0.12 -6.94
N MET A 138 18.52 -0.18 -7.68
CA MET A 138 18.65 0.16 -9.09
C MET A 138 17.53 -0.45 -9.93
N GLY A 139 17.13 -1.68 -9.62
CA GLY A 139 15.99 -2.31 -10.26
C GLY A 139 14.69 -1.52 -10.06
N VAL A 140 14.41 -1.04 -8.85
CA VAL A 140 13.24 -0.19 -8.56
C VAL A 140 13.31 1.13 -9.33
N LEU A 141 14.47 1.79 -9.36
CA LEU A 141 14.67 3.04 -10.09
C LEU A 141 14.36 2.87 -11.58
N HIS A 142 14.90 1.83 -12.22
CA HIS A 142 14.64 1.53 -13.63
C HIS A 142 13.19 1.11 -13.91
N ARG A 143 12.56 0.31 -13.03
CA ARG A 143 11.16 -0.12 -13.20
C ARG A 143 10.22 1.08 -13.27
N MET A 144 10.48 2.06 -12.41
CA MET A 144 9.62 3.21 -12.19
C MET A 144 10.02 4.44 -13.02
N GLY A 145 11.21 4.44 -13.65
CA GLY A 145 11.72 5.60 -14.39
C GLY A 145 12.14 6.75 -13.49
N LEU A 146 12.69 6.42 -12.32
CA LEU A 146 12.99 7.39 -11.28
C LEU A 146 14.46 7.69 -11.26
N LEU A 147 14.82 8.95 -11.53
CA LEU A 147 16.22 9.42 -11.60
C LEU A 147 17.06 8.79 -12.72
N VAL A 148 16.56 7.72 -13.33
CA VAL A 148 17.09 7.01 -14.48
C VAL A 148 15.97 6.75 -15.46
N GLU A 149 16.32 6.49 -16.72
CA GLU A 149 15.35 6.12 -17.74
C GLU A 149 14.56 4.86 -17.34
N ARG A 150 13.25 4.89 -17.61
CA ARG A 150 12.35 3.76 -17.37
C ARG A 150 12.71 2.61 -18.29
N ASP A 151 13.20 1.53 -17.70
CA ASP A 151 13.65 0.34 -18.43
C ASP A 151 13.30 -0.91 -17.62
N PRO A 152 12.12 -1.52 -17.86
CA PRO A 152 11.70 -2.73 -17.16
C PRO A 152 12.65 -3.92 -17.35
N VAL A 153 13.36 -3.98 -18.47
CA VAL A 153 14.30 -5.08 -18.78
C VAL A 153 15.59 -4.91 -17.97
N LYS A 154 16.15 -3.70 -17.88
CA LYS A 154 17.25 -3.40 -16.95
C LYS A 154 16.83 -3.64 -15.51
N ALA A 155 15.59 -3.27 -15.15
CA ALA A 155 15.08 -3.52 -13.81
C ALA A 155 15.10 -5.00 -13.43
N CYS A 156 14.60 -5.87 -14.32
CA CYS A 156 14.62 -7.32 -14.07
C CYS A 156 16.04 -7.89 -14.06
N ARG A 157 16.98 -7.37 -14.87
CA ARG A 157 18.40 -7.74 -14.79
C ARG A 157 19.03 -7.43 -13.43
N HIS A 158 18.73 -6.26 -12.88
CA HIS A 158 19.15 -5.87 -11.53
C HIS A 158 18.56 -6.78 -10.45
N TYR A 159 17.25 -7.08 -10.51
CA TYR A 159 16.63 -8.02 -9.57
C TYR A 159 17.21 -9.43 -9.67
N ARG A 160 17.53 -9.91 -10.87
CA ARG A 160 18.19 -11.21 -11.07
C ARG A 160 19.55 -11.26 -10.36
N ARG A 161 20.34 -10.20 -10.44
CA ARG A 161 21.64 -10.11 -9.74
C ARG A 161 21.45 -10.09 -8.23
N ALA A 162 20.53 -9.29 -7.71
CA ALA A 162 20.21 -9.25 -6.29
C ALA A 162 19.69 -10.62 -5.77
N SER A 163 18.87 -11.30 -6.59
CA SER A 163 18.37 -12.64 -6.34
C SER A 163 19.50 -13.68 -6.28
N ALA A 164 20.47 -13.61 -7.20
CA ALA A 164 21.65 -14.48 -7.20
C ALA A 164 22.52 -14.30 -5.95
N LEU A 165 22.48 -13.11 -5.34
CA LEU A 165 23.14 -12.79 -4.07
C LEU A 165 22.29 -13.16 -2.84
N GLY A 166 21.11 -13.76 -3.03
CA GLY A 166 20.23 -14.21 -1.95
C GLY A 166 19.49 -13.08 -1.22
N GLU A 167 19.42 -11.87 -1.79
CA GLU A 167 18.71 -10.76 -1.14
C GLU A 167 17.18 -10.98 -1.23
N PRO A 168 16.44 -11.00 -0.09
CA PRO A 168 15.04 -11.41 -0.08
C PRO A 168 14.12 -10.53 -0.95
N SER A 169 14.38 -9.22 -1.02
CA SER A 169 13.58 -8.30 -1.84
C SER A 169 13.88 -8.48 -3.33
N GLY A 170 15.14 -8.77 -3.68
CA GLY A 170 15.61 -9.10 -5.01
C GLY A 170 15.02 -10.41 -5.51
N LEU A 171 15.03 -11.46 -4.68
CA LEU A 171 14.34 -12.73 -4.91
C LEU A 171 12.86 -12.50 -5.22
N TYR A 172 12.15 -11.78 -4.35
CA TYR A 172 10.73 -11.47 -4.55
C TYR A 172 10.47 -10.67 -5.84
N ARG A 173 11.23 -9.61 -6.10
CA ARG A 173 11.03 -8.75 -7.27
C ARG A 173 11.41 -9.43 -8.58
N TYR A 174 12.41 -10.31 -8.55
CA TYR A 174 12.79 -11.13 -9.69
C TYR A 174 11.72 -12.19 -9.99
N ALA A 175 11.16 -12.81 -8.96
CA ALA A 175 10.02 -13.71 -9.12
C ALA A 175 8.84 -13.03 -9.83
N LEU A 176 8.54 -11.77 -9.48
CA LEU A 176 7.51 -10.99 -10.17
C LEU A 176 7.83 -10.68 -11.64
N CYS A 177 9.11 -10.64 -12.04
CA CYS A 177 9.49 -10.55 -13.45
C CYS A 177 9.26 -11.88 -14.16
N MET A 178 9.65 -13.00 -13.54
CA MET A 178 9.55 -14.34 -14.11
C MET A 178 8.12 -14.89 -14.16
N ALA A 179 7.18 -14.34 -13.39
CA ALA A 179 5.84 -14.90 -13.18
C ALA A 179 5.06 -15.22 -14.47
N LYS A 180 5.31 -14.50 -15.57
CA LYS A 180 4.68 -14.75 -16.88
C LYS A 180 5.46 -15.74 -17.76
N GLU A 181 6.77 -15.82 -17.56
CA GLU A 181 7.69 -16.61 -18.40
C GLU A 181 7.85 -18.02 -17.84
N ASP A 182 8.11 -18.12 -16.54
CA ASP A 182 8.30 -19.37 -15.81
C ASP A 182 7.66 -19.23 -14.42
N ARG A 183 6.45 -19.77 -14.31
CA ARG A 183 5.67 -19.73 -13.07
C ARG A 183 6.28 -20.59 -11.97
N GLU A 184 6.93 -21.70 -12.32
CA GLU A 184 7.50 -22.62 -11.33
C GLU A 184 8.76 -22.04 -10.70
N GLU A 185 9.64 -21.43 -11.51
CA GLU A 185 10.79 -20.68 -10.99
C GLU A 185 10.32 -19.48 -10.16
N ALA A 186 9.29 -18.75 -10.60
CA ALA A 186 8.74 -17.65 -9.82
C ALA A 186 8.26 -18.10 -8.43
N ILE A 187 7.56 -19.23 -8.33
CA ILE A 187 7.13 -19.80 -7.04
C ILE A 187 8.33 -20.16 -6.17
N ARG A 188 9.33 -20.86 -6.72
CA ARG A 188 10.56 -21.22 -5.98
C ARG A 188 11.31 -20.01 -5.44
N LEU A 189 11.38 -18.92 -6.21
CA LEU A 189 11.98 -17.65 -5.78
C LEU A 189 11.17 -16.98 -4.66
N VAL A 190 9.84 -16.99 -4.75
CA VAL A 190 8.95 -16.47 -3.69
C VAL A 190 9.10 -17.29 -2.41
N GLU A 191 9.19 -18.61 -2.49
CA GLU A 191 9.43 -19.50 -1.33
C GLU A 191 10.74 -19.15 -0.63
N LYS A 192 11.83 -18.98 -1.38
CA LYS A 192 13.12 -18.55 -0.83
C LYS A 192 13.03 -17.19 -0.15
N ALA A 193 12.37 -16.20 -0.78
CA ALA A 193 12.17 -14.89 -0.19
C ALA A 193 11.31 -14.94 1.09
N ALA A 194 10.24 -15.75 1.08
CA ALA A 194 9.33 -15.90 2.20
C ALA A 194 10.00 -16.59 3.40
N ALA A 195 10.80 -17.63 3.14
CA ALA A 195 11.62 -18.32 4.14
C ALA A 195 12.66 -17.37 4.77
N ALA A 196 13.21 -16.43 3.98
CA ALA A 196 14.10 -15.38 4.46
C ALA A 196 13.39 -14.20 5.18
N GLY A 197 12.09 -14.31 5.44
CA GLY A 197 11.34 -13.33 6.23
C GLY A 197 10.72 -12.17 5.43
N HIS A 198 10.73 -12.21 4.09
CA HIS A 198 10.17 -11.13 3.29
C HIS A 198 8.63 -11.12 3.35
N ALA A 199 8.05 -10.16 4.06
CA ALA A 199 6.62 -10.12 4.38
C ALA A 199 5.70 -10.14 3.14
N ALA A 200 6.04 -9.41 2.07
CA ALA A 200 5.24 -9.42 0.85
C ALA A 200 5.35 -10.75 0.08
N ALA A 201 6.48 -11.47 0.22
CA ALA A 201 6.63 -12.79 -0.36
C ALA A 201 5.81 -13.82 0.42
N GLN A 202 5.81 -13.73 1.76
CA GLN A 202 4.95 -14.56 2.61
C GLN A 202 3.46 -14.35 2.30
N HIS A 203 3.03 -13.11 2.11
CA HIS A 203 1.67 -12.78 1.67
C HIS A 203 1.36 -13.43 0.32
N LEU A 204 2.19 -13.18 -0.69
CA LEU A 204 1.97 -13.69 -2.04
C LEU A 204 1.96 -15.22 -2.10
N LEU A 205 2.86 -15.86 -1.35
CA LEU A 205 2.91 -17.31 -1.25
C LEU A 205 1.65 -17.87 -0.60
N GLY A 206 1.16 -17.20 0.45
CA GLY A 206 -0.13 -17.46 1.06
C GLY A 206 -1.28 -17.45 0.04
N GLU A 207 -1.43 -16.36 -0.71
CA GLU A 207 -2.45 -16.24 -1.76
C GLU A 207 -2.28 -17.29 -2.85
N THR A 208 -1.03 -17.61 -3.22
CA THR A 208 -0.73 -18.65 -4.22
C THR A 208 -1.20 -20.02 -3.76
N TYR A 209 -1.02 -20.38 -2.48
CA TYR A 209 -1.55 -21.63 -1.93
C TYR A 209 -3.06 -21.58 -1.67
N LEU A 210 -3.70 -20.41 -1.57
CA LEU A 210 -5.18 -20.33 -1.46
C LEU A 210 -5.90 -20.52 -2.79
N HIS A 211 -5.38 -19.93 -3.86
CA HIS A 211 -6.08 -19.80 -5.14
C HIS A 211 -5.34 -20.44 -6.33
N GLY A 212 -4.11 -20.91 -6.13
CA GLY A 212 -3.28 -21.50 -7.17
C GLY A 212 -3.59 -22.97 -7.45
N PRO A 213 -2.94 -23.55 -8.48
CA PRO A 213 -3.15 -24.94 -8.88
C PRO A 213 -2.73 -25.95 -7.81
N GLN A 214 -1.75 -25.60 -6.97
CA GLN A 214 -1.32 -26.40 -5.81
C GLN A 214 -2.01 -25.90 -4.53
N ARG A 215 -3.35 -25.80 -4.55
CA ARG A 215 -4.12 -25.24 -3.45
C ARG A 215 -3.91 -26.06 -2.16
N ASP A 216 -3.47 -25.38 -1.11
CA ASP A 216 -3.18 -25.93 0.22
C ASP A 216 -3.52 -24.85 1.28
N PRO A 217 -4.79 -24.79 1.73
CA PRO A 217 -5.25 -23.79 2.69
C PRO A 217 -4.49 -23.80 4.02
N GLU A 218 -4.06 -24.97 4.48
CA GLU A 218 -3.30 -25.13 5.72
C GLU A 218 -1.92 -24.48 5.59
N LYS A 219 -1.17 -24.78 4.52
CA LYS A 219 0.11 -24.11 4.23
C LYS A 219 -0.08 -22.62 3.99
N ALA A 220 -1.12 -22.23 3.28
CA ALA A 220 -1.44 -20.83 3.06
C ALA A 220 -1.61 -20.09 4.39
N SER A 221 -2.41 -20.64 5.31
CA SER A 221 -2.66 -20.05 6.63
C SER A 221 -1.37 -19.86 7.43
N ALA A 222 -0.40 -20.78 7.30
CA ALA A 222 0.89 -20.68 7.98
C ALA A 222 1.71 -19.49 7.45
N TRP A 223 1.77 -19.30 6.14
CA TRP A 223 2.46 -18.17 5.51
C TRP A 223 1.77 -16.83 5.79
N ILE A 224 0.44 -16.81 5.70
CA ILE A 224 -0.37 -15.60 5.97
C ILE A 224 -0.23 -15.17 7.44
N ARG A 225 -0.20 -16.12 8.39
CA ARG A 225 0.08 -15.83 9.80
C ARG A 225 1.45 -15.17 10.00
N ARG A 226 2.49 -15.61 9.29
CA ARG A 226 3.81 -14.98 9.34
C ARG A 226 3.78 -13.56 8.77
N ALA A 227 3.14 -13.37 7.62
CA ALA A 227 2.99 -12.05 6.99
C ALA A 227 2.19 -11.07 7.85
N ALA A 228 1.12 -11.53 8.52
CA ALA A 228 0.30 -10.73 9.42
C ALA A 228 1.08 -10.31 10.67
N ARG A 229 1.89 -11.22 11.25
CA ARG A 229 2.81 -10.90 12.37
C ARG A 229 3.88 -9.88 11.99
N ALA A 230 4.28 -9.84 10.72
CA ALA A 230 5.18 -8.83 10.19
C ALA A 230 4.52 -7.44 10.00
N GLY A 231 3.24 -7.28 10.40
CA GLY A 231 2.54 -6.00 10.43
C GLY A 231 1.78 -5.65 9.16
N ARG A 232 1.81 -6.50 8.12
CA ARG A 232 1.20 -6.15 6.82
C ARG A 232 -0.34 -6.11 6.91
N PRO A 233 -1.01 -4.97 6.68
CA PRO A 233 -2.46 -4.85 6.86
C PRO A 233 -3.26 -5.77 5.94
N SER A 234 -2.79 -5.98 4.70
CA SER A 234 -3.43 -6.91 3.78
C SER A 234 -3.31 -8.37 4.20
N ALA A 235 -2.21 -8.75 4.84
CA ALA A 235 -2.06 -10.11 5.40
C ALA A 235 -2.95 -10.31 6.62
N LYS A 236 -3.12 -9.28 7.47
CA LYS A 236 -4.09 -9.31 8.58
C LYS A 236 -5.53 -9.47 8.08
N SER A 237 -5.92 -8.70 7.06
CA SER A 237 -7.24 -8.81 6.43
C SER A 237 -7.47 -10.21 5.82
N LEU A 238 -6.45 -10.79 5.17
CA LEU A 238 -6.56 -12.13 4.61
C LEU A 238 -6.63 -13.20 5.72
N LEU A 239 -5.83 -13.07 6.77
CA LEU A 239 -5.90 -13.96 7.93
C LEU A 239 -7.27 -13.91 8.61
N ALA A 240 -7.85 -12.71 8.71
CA ALA A 240 -9.20 -12.52 9.21
C ALA A 240 -10.22 -13.29 8.36
N TRP A 241 -10.11 -13.22 7.03
CA TRP A 241 -10.96 -13.98 6.11
C TRP A 241 -10.82 -15.50 6.27
N LEU A 242 -9.60 -15.99 6.54
CA LEU A 242 -9.39 -17.41 6.83
C LEU A 242 -10.14 -17.85 8.10
N TYR A 243 -10.06 -17.06 9.16
CA TYR A 243 -10.83 -17.33 10.39
C TYR A 243 -12.33 -17.13 10.21
N ASP A 244 -12.74 -16.18 9.36
CA ASP A 244 -14.16 -15.92 9.10
C ASP A 244 -14.80 -17.06 8.32
N THR A 245 -14.08 -17.65 7.35
CA THR A 245 -14.61 -18.72 6.49
C THR A 245 -14.24 -20.13 6.94
N GLY A 246 -13.37 -20.29 7.93
CA GLY A 246 -12.81 -21.58 8.32
C GLY A 246 -11.85 -22.18 7.27
N THR A 247 -11.28 -21.36 6.39
CA THR A 247 -10.40 -21.84 5.30
C THR A 247 -8.98 -22.09 5.82
N GLY A 248 -8.59 -23.37 5.94
CA GLY A 248 -7.24 -23.76 6.37
C GLY A 248 -6.92 -23.50 7.85
N VAL A 249 -7.91 -23.00 8.61
CA VAL A 249 -7.90 -22.81 10.06
C VAL A 249 -9.32 -23.05 10.59
N PRO A 250 -9.50 -23.48 11.86
CA PRO A 250 -10.82 -23.53 12.46
C PRO A 250 -11.50 -22.15 12.43
N GLU A 251 -12.79 -22.14 12.10
CA GLU A 251 -13.59 -20.90 12.07
C GLU A 251 -13.58 -20.23 13.46
N ASP A 252 -13.33 -18.93 13.47
CA ASP A 252 -13.35 -18.10 14.68
C ASP A 252 -13.71 -16.66 14.29
N LYS A 253 -15.02 -16.37 14.24
CA LYS A 253 -15.57 -15.03 13.93
C LYS A 253 -15.03 -13.95 14.86
N GLY A 254 -14.75 -14.28 16.12
CA GLY A 254 -14.19 -13.33 17.10
C GLY A 254 -12.75 -12.92 16.78
N ARG A 255 -11.91 -13.88 16.35
CA ARG A 255 -10.56 -13.59 15.84
C ARG A 255 -10.60 -12.86 14.52
N ALA A 256 -11.48 -13.26 13.60
CA ALA A 256 -11.67 -12.58 12.33
C ALA A 256 -12.00 -11.10 12.54
N PHE A 257 -12.96 -10.81 13.41
CA PHE A 257 -13.37 -9.44 13.74
C PHE A 257 -12.21 -8.59 14.25
N ARG A 258 -11.40 -9.11 15.20
CA ARG A 258 -10.24 -8.37 15.74
C ARG A 258 -9.20 -8.07 14.65
N LEU A 259 -8.88 -9.06 13.82
CA LEU A 259 -7.89 -8.90 12.75
C LEU A 259 -8.37 -7.95 11.65
N TYR A 260 -9.66 -8.02 11.27
CA TYR A 260 -10.23 -7.03 10.37
C TYR A 260 -10.20 -5.64 10.98
N LEU A 261 -10.51 -5.49 12.27
CA LEU A 261 -10.47 -4.20 12.98
C LEU A 261 -9.07 -3.57 12.95
N GLU A 262 -8.04 -4.36 13.24
CA GLU A 262 -6.65 -3.92 13.14
C GLU A 262 -6.28 -3.51 11.70
N ALA A 263 -6.56 -4.37 10.72
CA ALA A 263 -6.26 -4.09 9.31
C ALA A 263 -6.98 -2.84 8.79
N ALA A 264 -8.26 -2.65 9.15
CA ALA A 264 -9.05 -1.49 8.76
C ALA A 264 -8.54 -0.19 9.39
N ARG A 265 -8.11 -0.23 10.66
CA ARG A 265 -7.46 0.91 11.33
C ARG A 265 -6.17 1.32 10.62
N GLU A 266 -5.42 0.34 10.12
CA GLU A 266 -4.22 0.53 9.29
C GLU A 266 -4.53 0.90 7.82
N GLY A 267 -5.80 1.14 7.48
CA GLY A 267 -6.21 1.64 6.17
C GLY A 267 -6.50 0.57 5.12
N ASN A 268 -6.60 -0.71 5.50
CA ASN A 268 -7.00 -1.75 4.56
C ASN A 268 -8.49 -1.64 4.20
N LEU A 269 -8.79 -1.31 2.94
CA LEU A 269 -10.16 -1.06 2.49
C LEU A 269 -11.03 -2.33 2.45
N SER A 270 -10.45 -3.48 2.08
CA SER A 270 -11.16 -4.76 2.11
C SER A 270 -11.59 -5.13 3.53
N ALA A 271 -10.72 -4.88 4.51
CA ALA A 271 -11.05 -5.05 5.92
C ALA A 271 -12.15 -4.09 6.38
N CYS A 272 -12.15 -2.83 5.91
CA CYS A 272 -13.26 -1.90 6.18
C CYS A 272 -14.59 -2.46 5.66
N ASN A 273 -14.63 -2.99 4.43
CA ASN A 273 -15.82 -3.62 3.89
C ASN A 273 -16.27 -4.81 4.73
N ASN A 274 -15.36 -5.73 5.06
CA ASN A 274 -15.71 -6.95 5.76
C ASN A 274 -16.13 -6.66 7.21
N LEU A 275 -15.53 -5.67 7.89
CA LEU A 275 -16.07 -5.18 9.17
C LEU A 275 -17.47 -4.64 9.03
N GLY A 276 -17.74 -3.86 7.97
CA GLY A 276 -19.07 -3.36 7.68
C GLY A 276 -20.08 -4.50 7.61
N GLU A 277 -19.74 -5.57 6.90
CA GLU A 277 -20.55 -6.77 6.76
C GLU A 277 -20.73 -7.53 8.07
N MET A 278 -19.67 -7.69 8.87
CA MET A 278 -19.77 -8.34 10.18
C MET A 278 -20.68 -7.57 11.14
N TYR A 279 -20.64 -6.23 11.12
CA TYR A 279 -21.56 -5.40 11.91
C TYR A 279 -22.99 -5.40 11.35
N GLU A 280 -23.17 -5.48 10.03
CA GLU A 280 -24.49 -5.51 9.40
C GLU A 280 -25.24 -6.82 9.71
N THR A 281 -24.54 -7.94 9.57
CA THR A 281 -25.05 -9.30 9.80
C THR A 281 -25.08 -9.68 11.27
N GLY A 282 -24.17 -9.13 12.08
CA GLY A 282 -23.95 -9.56 13.46
C GLY A 282 -23.17 -10.87 13.58
N SER A 283 -22.41 -11.27 12.56
CA SER A 283 -21.73 -12.58 12.51
C SER A 283 -20.70 -12.81 13.62
N ALA A 284 -20.16 -11.76 14.23
CA ALA A 284 -19.29 -11.82 15.42
C ALA A 284 -20.05 -11.63 16.74
N GLY A 285 -21.38 -11.79 16.75
CA GLY A 285 -22.24 -11.58 17.93
C GLY A 285 -22.55 -10.11 18.24
N ILE A 286 -22.12 -9.17 17.37
CA ILE A 286 -22.35 -7.73 17.54
C ILE A 286 -22.95 -7.17 16.26
N ARG A 287 -24.26 -6.94 16.25
CA ARG A 287 -24.96 -6.27 15.14
C ARG A 287 -25.13 -4.77 15.43
N ASP A 288 -24.66 -3.93 14.51
CA ASP A 288 -24.74 -2.46 14.63
C ASP A 288 -24.68 -1.83 13.23
N LEU A 289 -25.85 -1.51 12.66
CA LEU A 289 -25.96 -0.98 11.30
C LEU A 289 -25.32 0.41 11.14
N SER A 290 -25.28 1.21 12.22
CA SER A 290 -24.60 2.51 12.17
C SER A 290 -23.08 2.36 12.15
N LYS A 291 -22.51 1.38 12.87
CA LYS A 291 -21.10 1.00 12.71
C LYS A 291 -20.83 0.42 11.33
N ALA A 292 -21.72 -0.40 10.80
CA ALA A 292 -21.59 -0.94 9.45
C ALA A 292 -21.47 0.19 8.42
N ALA A 293 -22.39 1.16 8.47
CA ALA A 293 -22.37 2.33 7.59
C ALA A 293 -21.08 3.15 7.71
N ARG A 294 -20.54 3.33 8.92
CA ARG A 294 -19.26 4.03 9.12
C ARG A 294 -18.08 3.29 8.47
N TRP A 295 -18.01 1.98 8.61
CA TRP A 295 -16.93 1.19 8.01
C TRP A 295 -17.07 1.09 6.49
N TYR A 296 -18.27 0.88 5.97
CA TYR A 296 -18.52 0.96 4.53
C TYR A 296 -18.17 2.33 3.97
N ARG A 297 -18.49 3.43 4.67
CA ARG A 297 -18.09 4.79 4.27
C ARG A 297 -16.58 4.94 4.15
N ARG A 298 -15.82 4.49 5.14
CA ARG A 298 -14.35 4.52 5.06
C ARG A 298 -13.81 3.72 3.87
N GLY A 299 -14.38 2.55 3.58
CA GLY A 299 -14.03 1.76 2.40
C GLY A 299 -14.42 2.45 1.08
N ALA A 300 -15.60 3.06 1.04
CA ALA A 300 -16.19 3.70 -0.13
C ALA A 300 -15.44 4.98 -0.53
N GLU A 301 -15.08 5.82 0.45
CA GLU A 301 -14.24 7.00 0.27
C GLU A 301 -12.81 6.62 -0.17
N GLY A 302 -12.31 5.48 0.34
CA GLY A 302 -11.08 4.86 -0.15
C GLY A 302 -11.16 4.32 -1.59
N GLY A 303 -12.35 4.28 -2.19
CA GLY A 303 -12.58 3.89 -3.57
C GLY A 303 -12.95 2.41 -3.77
N LEU A 304 -13.18 1.63 -2.73
CA LEU A 304 -13.54 0.22 -2.87
C LEU A 304 -14.98 0.08 -3.38
N ALA A 305 -15.16 -0.40 -4.62
CA ALA A 305 -16.47 -0.53 -5.27
C ALA A 305 -17.50 -1.31 -4.43
N GLN A 306 -17.09 -2.42 -3.79
CA GLN A 306 -17.99 -3.21 -2.95
C GLN A 306 -18.51 -2.41 -1.74
N ALA A 307 -17.63 -1.62 -1.11
CA ALA A 307 -18.02 -0.77 0.02
C ALA A 307 -18.92 0.40 -0.43
N GLN A 308 -18.66 0.97 -1.61
CA GLN A 308 -19.54 1.98 -2.22
C GLN A 308 -20.94 1.42 -2.44
N PHE A 309 -21.04 0.22 -3.04
CA PHE A 309 -22.33 -0.45 -3.22
C PHE A 309 -23.04 -0.76 -1.91
N ASN A 310 -22.33 -1.35 -0.94
CA ASN A 310 -22.92 -1.68 0.36
C ASN A 310 -23.42 -0.42 1.10
N LEU A 311 -22.67 0.68 1.05
CA LEU A 311 -23.12 1.96 1.61
C LEU A 311 -24.31 2.54 0.84
N GLY A 312 -24.31 2.45 -0.49
CA GLY A 312 -25.44 2.86 -1.33
C GLY A 312 -26.71 2.11 -0.96
N ARG A 313 -26.62 0.79 -0.73
CA ARG A 313 -27.73 -0.03 -0.25
C ARG A 313 -28.25 0.42 1.12
N LEU A 314 -27.35 0.73 2.07
CA LEU A 314 -27.79 1.24 3.38
C LEU A 314 -28.53 2.58 3.27
N TYR A 315 -28.11 3.48 2.37
CA TYR A 315 -28.83 4.73 2.10
C TYR A 315 -30.16 4.53 1.39
N ALA A 316 -30.26 3.60 0.42
CA ALA A 316 -31.53 3.31 -0.26
C ALA A 316 -32.56 2.70 0.70
N ASP A 317 -32.11 1.80 1.57
CA ASP A 317 -32.98 1.11 2.53
C ASP A 317 -33.25 1.93 3.81
N GLY A 318 -32.48 2.99 4.07
CA GLY A 318 -32.52 3.71 5.35
C GLY A 318 -32.07 2.86 6.56
N LYS A 319 -31.15 1.92 6.35
CA LYS A 319 -30.67 0.99 7.39
C LYS A 319 -29.38 1.51 8.03
N GLY A 320 -29.45 1.85 9.32
CA GLY A 320 -28.29 2.38 10.07
C GLY A 320 -27.87 3.81 9.68
N VAL A 321 -28.52 4.39 8.67
CA VAL A 321 -28.42 5.77 8.19
C VAL A 321 -29.82 6.26 7.79
N THR A 322 -30.04 7.57 7.78
CA THR A 322 -31.28 8.13 7.21
C THR A 322 -31.36 7.81 5.72
N ARG A 323 -32.52 7.33 5.26
CA ARG A 323 -32.75 7.03 3.84
C ARG A 323 -32.44 8.26 2.98
N ASN A 324 -31.67 8.05 1.91
CA ASN A 324 -31.29 9.09 0.98
C ASN A 324 -30.98 8.49 -0.40
N ASP A 325 -31.99 8.47 -1.26
CA ASP A 325 -31.90 7.83 -2.58
C ASP A 325 -30.91 8.56 -3.52
N ALA A 326 -30.71 9.87 -3.32
CA ALA A 326 -29.71 10.65 -4.06
C ALA A 326 -28.27 10.26 -3.68
N LEU A 327 -27.98 10.07 -2.38
CA LEU A 327 -26.69 9.55 -1.92
C LEU A 327 -26.50 8.10 -2.35
N ALA A 328 -27.55 7.27 -2.28
CA ALA A 328 -27.51 5.90 -2.75
C ALA A 328 -27.12 5.84 -4.24
N ARG A 329 -27.80 6.62 -5.09
CA ARG A 329 -27.51 6.74 -6.52
C ARG A 329 -26.06 7.14 -6.77
N ARG A 330 -25.54 8.17 -6.09
CA ARG A 330 -24.13 8.60 -6.22
C ARG A 330 -23.14 7.47 -5.91
N TRP A 331 -23.36 6.73 -4.83
CA TRP A 331 -22.48 5.61 -4.47
C TRP A 331 -22.58 4.44 -5.45
N PHE A 332 -23.79 4.12 -5.93
CA PHE A 332 -23.97 3.10 -6.96
C PHE A 332 -23.33 3.50 -8.30
N GLU A 333 -23.42 4.77 -8.71
CA GLU A 333 -22.74 5.28 -9.91
C GLU A 333 -21.22 5.08 -9.82
N GLN A 334 -20.61 5.42 -8.69
CA GLN A 334 -19.17 5.20 -8.48
C GLN A 334 -18.78 3.72 -8.52
N ALA A 335 -19.58 2.84 -7.94
CA ALA A 335 -19.33 1.39 -7.99
C ALA A 335 -19.53 0.82 -9.40
N ALA A 336 -20.56 1.29 -10.12
CA ALA A 336 -20.88 0.89 -11.50
C ALA A 336 -19.81 1.34 -12.52
N GLN A 337 -19.22 2.52 -12.31
CA GLN A 337 -18.06 3.01 -13.08
C GLN A 337 -16.84 2.10 -12.94
N GLN A 338 -16.71 1.43 -11.79
CA GLN A 338 -15.68 0.42 -11.54
C GLN A 338 -16.06 -0.98 -12.04
N GLY A 339 -17.19 -1.11 -12.76
CA GLY A 339 -17.66 -2.37 -13.35
C GLY A 339 -18.41 -3.30 -12.40
N LEU A 340 -18.86 -2.82 -11.24
CA LEU A 340 -19.66 -3.64 -10.33
C LEU A 340 -21.10 -3.77 -10.85
N GLU A 341 -21.43 -4.92 -11.44
CA GLU A 341 -22.75 -5.19 -12.03
C GLU A 341 -23.92 -5.02 -11.03
N PRO A 342 -23.85 -5.51 -9.78
CA PRO A 342 -24.91 -5.25 -8.79
C PRO A 342 -25.25 -3.77 -8.61
N ALA A 343 -24.26 -2.87 -8.75
CA ALA A 343 -24.51 -1.44 -8.67
C ALA A 343 -25.24 -0.89 -9.90
N ARG A 344 -24.97 -1.42 -11.09
CA ARG A 344 -25.71 -1.08 -12.32
C ARG A 344 -27.16 -1.52 -12.24
N GLU A 345 -27.41 -2.70 -11.68
CA GLU A 345 -28.76 -3.21 -11.43
C GLU A 345 -29.50 -2.33 -10.41
N ALA A 346 -28.85 -1.98 -9.30
CA ALA A 346 -29.43 -1.09 -8.29
C ALA A 346 -29.79 0.30 -8.87
N LEU A 347 -29.00 0.84 -9.79
CA LEU A 347 -29.33 2.09 -10.50
C LEU A 347 -30.57 1.97 -11.38
N LYS A 348 -30.70 0.87 -12.13
CA LYS A 348 -31.89 0.60 -12.95
C LYS A 348 -33.14 0.50 -12.07
N TRP A 349 -33.03 -0.21 -10.94
CA TRP A 349 -34.12 -0.34 -9.98
C TRP A 349 -34.53 1.03 -9.41
N LEU A 350 -33.58 1.86 -8.96
CA LEU A 350 -33.87 3.22 -8.47
C LEU A 350 -34.55 4.09 -9.54
N SER A 351 -34.06 4.08 -10.78
CA SER A 351 -34.68 4.85 -11.86
C SER A 351 -36.12 4.40 -12.17
N SER A 352 -36.41 3.09 -12.07
CA SER A 352 -37.77 2.58 -12.26
C SER A 352 -38.74 3.00 -11.15
N GLN A 353 -38.24 3.20 -9.92
CA GLN A 353 -39.04 3.68 -8.79
C GLN A 353 -39.38 5.17 -8.94
N ASP A 354 -38.42 5.98 -9.40
CA ASP A 354 -38.63 7.41 -9.65
C ASP A 354 -39.73 7.62 -10.70
N GLU A 355 -39.71 6.87 -11.81
CA GLU A 355 -40.74 6.93 -12.86
C GLU A 355 -42.14 6.52 -12.40
N GLN A 356 -42.25 5.61 -11.42
CA GLN A 356 -43.52 5.21 -10.84
C GLN A 356 -44.06 6.23 -9.83
N SER A 357 -43.18 6.94 -9.12
CA SER A 357 -43.56 7.98 -8.16
C SER A 357 -44.03 9.30 -8.80
N HIS A 358 -43.70 9.51 -10.08
CA HIS A 358 -44.07 10.69 -10.87
C HIS A 358 -45.28 10.47 -11.79
N ARG A 359 -45.89 9.29 -11.79
CA ARG A 359 -47.19 8.99 -12.42
C ARG A 359 -48.29 9.01 -11.37
#